data_AF-A0A7C1F7D6-F1
#
_entry.id   AF-A0A7C1F7D6-F1
#
_cell.length_a   1.000
_cell.length_b   1.000
_cell.length_c   1.000
_cell.angle_alpha   90.00
_cell.angle_beta   90.00
_cell.angle_gamma   90.00
#
_symmetry.space_group_name_H-M   'P 1'
#
loop_
_entity.id
_entity.type
_entity.pdbx_description
1 polymer ?
#
loop_
_entity_poly.entity_id
_entity_poly.type
_entity_poly.pdbx_seq_one_letter_code
_entity_poly.pdbx_strand_id
1 'polypeptide(L)'
;MTLSEREKLAVMVGEDVLWAERTSNTALIITLAPVGSEKLRVAAEHLGVPRCFGLSPESLQGLVVGLLAAGGRALSLGWIETVAYKEGHLVLYTPYAGTEPVAVVEFGDIRLDKEIIFSGKGMKSAAEPT
;
A
#
# COMPACT_ATOMS: atom_id res chain seq x y z
N MET A 1 4.06 16.76 5.63
CA MET A 1 3.18 16.94 6.80
C MET A 1 4.05 16.84 8.05
N THR A 2 3.76 17.61 9.10
CA THR A 2 4.54 17.60 10.36
C THR A 2 4.16 16.43 11.27
N LEU A 3 5.02 16.08 12.23
CA LEU A 3 4.73 15.05 13.25
C LEU A 3 3.47 15.39 14.06
N SER A 4 3.34 16.66 14.48
CA SER A 4 2.19 17.14 15.26
C SER A 4 0.87 17.08 14.47
N GLU A 5 0.89 17.35 13.17
CA GLU A 5 -0.30 17.16 12.32
C GLU A 5 -0.71 15.69 12.22
N ARG A 6 0.27 14.77 12.12
CA ARG A 6 -0.01 13.32 12.08
C ARG A 6 -0.65 12.82 13.38
N GLU A 7 -0.18 13.29 14.53
CA GLU A 7 -0.76 12.95 15.84
C GLU A 7 -2.20 13.46 15.96
N LYS A 8 -2.48 14.68 15.49
CA LYS A 8 -3.85 15.21 15.43
C LYS A 8 -4.74 14.38 14.53
N LEU A 9 -4.24 13.96 13.36
CA LEU A 9 -4.98 13.06 12.47
C LEU A 9 -5.28 11.74 13.17
N ALA A 10 -4.31 11.13 13.86
CA ALA A 10 -4.51 9.89 14.59
C ALA A 10 -5.65 10.00 15.62
N VAL A 11 -5.72 11.12 16.36
CA VAL A 11 -6.84 11.39 17.29
C VAL A 11 -8.17 11.53 16.55
N MET A 12 -8.22 12.23 15.41
CA MET A 12 -9.45 12.41 14.64
C MET A 12 -9.97 11.12 14.02
N VAL A 13 -9.07 10.29 13.50
CA VAL A 13 -9.44 9.00 12.91
C VAL A 13 -9.59 7.90 13.96
N GLY A 14 -9.14 8.14 15.18
CA GLY A 14 -9.17 7.19 16.29
C GLY A 14 -8.37 5.92 16.01
N GLU A 15 -7.31 6.03 15.21
CA GLU A 15 -6.46 4.95 14.74
C GLU A 15 -5.01 5.43 14.62
N ASP A 16 -4.05 4.52 14.71
CA ASP A 16 -2.65 4.82 14.43
C ASP A 16 -2.45 5.18 12.95
N VAL A 17 -1.98 6.42 12.69
CA VAL A 17 -1.61 6.87 11.35
C VAL A 17 -0.16 6.52 11.08
N LEU A 18 0.05 5.45 10.31
CA LEU A 18 1.38 4.96 9.92
C LEU A 18 2.06 5.97 8.99
N TRP A 19 1.29 6.51 8.05
CA TRP A 19 1.76 7.48 7.08
C TRP A 19 0.60 8.34 6.60
N ALA A 20 0.91 9.57 6.19
CA ALA A 20 -0.08 10.41 5.54
C ALA A 20 0.59 11.47 4.65
N GLU A 21 -0.04 11.70 3.50
CA GLU A 21 0.37 12.69 2.53
C GLU A 21 -0.82 13.54 2.10
N ARG A 22 -0.54 14.81 1.84
CA ARG A 22 -1.53 15.79 1.42
C ARG A 22 -1.06 16.43 0.12
N THR A 23 -1.90 16.38 -0.88
CA THR A 23 -1.77 17.13 -2.14
C THR A 23 -2.65 18.38 -2.09
N SER A 24 -2.73 19.13 -3.18
CA SER A 24 -3.62 20.31 -3.27
C SER A 24 -5.12 19.96 -3.24
N ASN A 25 -5.51 18.72 -3.57
CA ASN A 25 -6.92 18.33 -3.74
C ASN A 25 -7.32 17.08 -2.96
N THR A 26 -6.36 16.33 -2.43
CA THR A 26 -6.60 15.07 -1.73
C THR A 26 -5.63 14.90 -0.58
N ALA A 27 -6.06 14.15 0.44
CA ALA A 27 -5.18 13.55 1.42
C ALA A 27 -5.27 12.04 1.34
N LEU A 28 -4.15 11.36 1.57
CA LEU A 28 -4.06 9.92 1.71
C LEU A 28 -3.55 9.65 3.13
N ILE A 29 -4.28 8.82 3.89
CA ILE A 29 -3.84 8.35 5.20
C ILE A 29 -3.77 6.83 5.19
N ILE A 30 -2.77 6.31 5.87
CA ILE A 30 -2.52 4.87 5.99
C ILE A 30 -2.63 4.51 7.47
N THR A 31 -3.58 3.64 7.77
CA THR A 31 -3.92 3.19 9.13
C THR A 31 -3.90 1.67 9.20
N LEU A 32 -3.71 1.10 10.38
CA LEU A 32 -3.73 -0.36 10.54
C LEU A 32 -5.12 -0.94 10.20
N ALA A 33 -6.17 -0.32 10.73
CA ALA A 33 -7.55 -0.70 10.45
C ALA A 33 -8.22 0.25 9.44
N PRO A 34 -9.23 -0.21 8.69
CA PRO A 34 -10.05 0.66 7.85
C PRO A 34 -10.72 1.79 8.65
N VAL A 35 -10.62 3.02 8.15
CA VAL A 35 -11.25 4.19 8.77
C VAL A 35 -12.60 4.45 8.11
N GLY A 36 -13.63 4.66 8.92
CA GLY A 36 -14.97 5.00 8.45
C GLY A 36 -15.03 6.32 7.68
N SER A 37 -15.94 6.42 6.71
CA SER A 37 -16.09 7.59 5.83
C SER A 37 -16.29 8.91 6.57
N GLU A 38 -17.03 8.90 7.68
CA GLU A 38 -17.28 10.10 8.48
C GLU A 38 -15.99 10.65 9.12
N LYS A 39 -15.14 9.77 9.63
CA LYS A 39 -13.85 10.17 10.20
C LYS A 39 -12.89 10.69 9.13
N LEU A 40 -12.91 10.08 7.93
CA LEU A 40 -12.16 10.58 6.78
C LEU A 40 -12.65 11.96 6.32
N ARG A 41 -13.97 12.23 6.38
CA ARG A 41 -14.53 13.55 6.08
C ARG A 41 -14.00 14.60 7.05
N VAL A 42 -14.01 14.32 8.36
CA VAL A 42 -13.44 15.21 9.38
C VAL A 42 -11.95 15.47 9.15
N ALA A 43 -11.19 14.43 8.82
CA ALA A 43 -9.77 14.57 8.47
C ALA A 43 -9.57 15.45 7.21
N ALA A 44 -10.42 15.32 6.20
CA ALA A 44 -10.37 16.14 4.98
C ALA A 44 -10.62 17.62 5.29
N GLU A 45 -11.62 17.92 6.11
CA GLU A 45 -11.95 19.27 6.57
C GLU A 45 -10.79 19.89 7.35
N HIS A 46 -10.18 19.13 8.27
CA HIS A 46 -9.02 19.58 9.03
C HIS A 46 -7.83 19.91 8.12
N LEU A 47 -7.58 19.08 7.11
CA LEU A 47 -6.46 19.25 6.18
C LEU A 47 -6.73 20.30 5.08
N GLY A 48 -7.95 20.84 5.02
CA GLY A 48 -8.36 21.81 4.02
C GLY A 48 -8.40 21.22 2.60
N VAL A 49 -8.71 19.94 2.46
CA VAL A 49 -8.81 19.25 1.17
C VAL A 49 -10.23 18.72 0.92
N PRO A 50 -10.70 18.65 -0.33
CA PRO A 50 -12.03 18.13 -0.63
C PRO A 50 -12.25 16.67 -0.23
N ARG A 51 -11.20 15.85 -0.24
CA ARG A 51 -11.30 14.40 0.01
C ARG A 51 -10.09 13.87 0.76
N CYS A 52 -10.35 12.95 1.70
CA CYS A 52 -9.33 12.14 2.36
C CYS A 52 -9.63 10.66 2.11
N PHE A 53 -8.61 9.92 1.69
CA PHE A 53 -8.68 8.48 1.44
C PHE A 53 -7.96 7.74 2.56
N GLY A 54 -8.61 6.74 3.13
CA GLY A 54 -8.00 5.80 4.07
C GLY A 54 -7.59 4.53 3.35
N LEU A 55 -6.35 4.09 3.55
CA LEU A 55 -5.85 2.79 3.13
C LEU A 55 -5.39 1.99 4.35
N SER A 56 -5.69 0.69 4.35
CA SER A 56 -5.01 -0.25 5.23
C SER A 56 -3.91 -0.98 4.47
N PRO A 57 -2.85 -1.48 5.13
CA PRO A 57 -1.84 -2.31 4.46
C PRO A 57 -2.45 -3.51 3.73
N GLU A 58 -3.46 -4.14 4.35
CA GLU A 58 -4.22 -5.25 3.78
C GLU A 58 -4.98 -4.85 2.49
N SER A 59 -5.37 -3.58 2.36
CA SER A 59 -6.00 -3.08 1.14
C SER A 59 -5.08 -3.11 -0.07
N LEU A 60 -3.77 -3.32 0.09
CA LEU A 60 -2.82 -3.46 -1.03
C LEU A 60 -2.47 -4.91 -1.33
N GLN A 61 -2.75 -5.84 -0.41
CA GLN A 61 -2.53 -7.26 -0.65
C GLN A 61 -3.33 -7.74 -1.86
N GLY A 62 -2.69 -8.52 -2.71
CA GLY A 62 -3.30 -9.05 -3.90
C GLY A 62 -3.15 -8.17 -5.15
N LEU A 63 -2.71 -6.93 -4.99
CA LEU A 63 -2.65 -5.98 -6.10
C LEU A 63 -1.55 -6.36 -7.08
N VAL A 64 -1.87 -6.34 -8.37
CA VAL A 64 -0.89 -6.50 -9.45
C VAL A 64 -0.21 -5.15 -9.69
N VAL A 65 1.11 -5.19 -9.76
CA VAL A 65 1.95 -4.00 -9.97
C VAL A 65 2.83 -4.17 -11.19
N GLY A 66 3.13 -3.06 -11.86
CA GLY A 66 4.19 -2.99 -12.86
C GLY A 66 5.55 -2.79 -12.20
N LEU A 67 6.56 -3.55 -12.63
CA LEU A 67 7.95 -3.30 -12.27
C LEU A 67 8.63 -2.59 -13.43
N LEU A 68 9.11 -1.37 -13.20
CA LEU A 68 9.69 -0.53 -14.24
C LEU A 68 11.17 -0.24 -13.97
N ALA A 69 11.98 -0.22 -15.02
CA ALA A 69 13.35 0.26 -14.98
C ALA A 69 13.41 1.79 -14.94
N ALA A 70 14.63 2.32 -14.77
CA ALA A 70 14.89 3.73 -14.99
C ALA A 70 14.43 4.14 -16.40
N GLY A 71 13.71 5.27 -16.49
CA GLY A 71 13.09 5.74 -17.74
C GLY A 71 11.74 5.12 -18.07
N GLY A 72 11.15 4.33 -17.17
CA GLY A 72 9.76 3.86 -17.26
C GLY A 72 9.53 2.65 -18.17
N ARG A 73 10.59 2.02 -18.68
CA ARG A 73 10.46 0.77 -19.45
C ARG A 73 10.00 -0.37 -18.54
N ALA A 74 8.95 -1.09 -18.96
CA ALA A 74 8.44 -2.24 -18.24
C ALA A 74 9.45 -3.42 -18.21
N LEU A 75 9.59 -4.03 -17.04
CA LEU A 75 10.43 -5.21 -16.79
C LEU A 75 9.61 -6.46 -16.58
N SER A 76 8.59 -6.35 -15.73
CA SER A 76 7.71 -7.47 -15.40
C SER A 76 6.48 -6.99 -14.64
N LEU A 77 5.70 -7.95 -14.18
CA LEU A 77 4.63 -7.75 -13.20
C LEU A 77 5.08 -8.26 -11.83
N GLY A 78 4.49 -7.68 -10.79
CA GLY A 78 4.56 -8.16 -9.42
C GLY A 78 3.17 -8.34 -8.83
N TRP A 79 3.09 -9.09 -7.74
CA TRP A 79 1.91 -9.25 -6.92
C TRP A 79 2.26 -8.90 -5.48
N ILE A 80 1.55 -7.97 -4.86
CA ILE A 80 1.84 -7.54 -3.49
C ILE A 80 1.38 -8.60 -2.49
N GLU A 81 2.32 -9.16 -1.73
CA GLU A 81 2.02 -10.01 -0.57
C GLU A 81 1.74 -9.14 0.66
N THR A 82 2.64 -8.23 1.00
CA THR A 82 2.51 -7.40 2.19
C THR A 82 3.24 -6.07 2.07
N VAL A 83 2.71 -5.05 2.75
CA VAL A 83 3.34 -3.74 2.90
C VAL A 83 3.55 -3.47 4.39
N ALA A 84 4.79 -3.53 4.84
CA ALA A 84 5.16 -3.36 6.24
C ALA A 84 5.65 -1.93 6.47
N TYR A 85 4.70 -1.02 6.73
CA TYR A 85 4.99 0.42 6.82
C TYR A 85 5.91 0.81 7.99
N LYS A 86 5.85 0.09 9.12
CA LYS A 86 6.70 0.38 10.29
C LYS A 86 8.16 0.01 10.02
N GLU A 87 8.35 -1.09 9.30
CA GLU A 87 9.64 -1.66 8.97
C GLU A 87 10.20 -1.13 7.63
N GLY A 88 9.39 -0.39 6.87
CA GLY A 88 9.80 0.25 5.62
C GLY A 88 10.06 -0.72 4.48
N HIS A 89 9.37 -1.87 4.42
CA HIS A 89 9.54 -2.84 3.35
C HIS A 89 8.23 -3.23 2.66
N LEU A 90 8.35 -3.58 1.39
CA LEU A 90 7.29 -4.11 0.52
C LEU A 90 7.72 -5.49 0.04
N VAL A 91 6.86 -6.50 0.19
CA VAL A 91 7.11 -7.85 -0.31
C VAL A 91 6.20 -8.10 -1.51
N LEU A 92 6.81 -8.51 -2.62
CA LEU A 92 6.11 -8.86 -3.85
C LEU A 92 6.61 -10.19 -4.41
N TYR A 93 5.72 -10.96 -5.04
CA TYR A 93 6.10 -12.07 -5.91
C TYR A 93 6.19 -11.60 -7.35
N THR A 94 7.22 -12.02 -8.06
CA THR A 94 7.42 -11.67 -9.46
C THR A 94 8.14 -12.80 -10.20
N PRO A 95 7.83 -13.05 -11.48
CA PRO A 95 8.65 -13.93 -12.31
C PRO A 95 9.95 -13.25 -12.78
N TYR A 96 10.19 -11.99 -12.39
CA TYR A 96 11.35 -11.23 -12.82
C TYR A 96 12.64 -11.77 -12.20
N ALA A 97 13.62 -12.10 -13.05
CA ALA A 97 14.87 -12.72 -12.63
C ALA A 97 15.91 -11.73 -12.05
N GLY A 98 15.64 -10.42 -12.04
CA GLY A 98 16.54 -9.43 -11.44
C GLY A 98 17.76 -9.06 -12.30
N THR A 99 17.66 -9.13 -13.63
CA THR A 99 18.76 -8.82 -14.55
C THR A 99 19.13 -7.34 -14.60
N GLU A 100 18.20 -6.46 -14.22
CA GLU A 100 18.39 -5.02 -14.08
C GLU A 100 17.59 -4.51 -12.85
N PRO A 101 18.00 -3.39 -12.23
CA PRO A 101 17.30 -2.85 -11.07
C PRO A 101 15.88 -2.37 -11.40
N VAL A 102 14.93 -2.70 -10.52
CA VAL A 102 13.61 -2.06 -10.52
C VAL A 102 13.75 -0.67 -9.93
N ALA A 103 13.35 0.35 -10.68
CA ALA A 103 13.39 1.75 -10.26
C ALA A 103 12.03 2.24 -9.73
N VAL A 104 10.93 1.73 -10.29
CA VAL A 104 9.57 2.12 -9.91
C VAL A 104 8.68 0.89 -9.81
N VAL A 105 7.85 0.85 -8.76
CA VAL A 105 6.72 -0.07 -8.64
C VAL A 105 5.44 0.72 -8.92
N GLU A 106 4.81 0.43 -10.05
CA GLU A 106 3.58 1.09 -10.50
C GLU A 106 2.35 0.32 -10.01
N PHE A 107 1.45 0.99 -9.30
CA PHE A 107 0.25 0.37 -8.76
C PHE A 107 -0.81 0.22 -9.85
N GLY A 108 -1.25 -1.01 -10.10
CA GLY A 108 -2.35 -1.31 -11.01
C GLY A 108 -3.74 -1.23 -10.35
N ASP A 109 -4.76 -1.65 -11.09
CA ASP A 109 -6.16 -1.73 -10.67
C ASP A 109 -6.68 -3.17 -10.55
N ILE A 110 -5.91 -4.15 -11.03
CA ILE A 110 -6.25 -5.57 -10.98
C ILE A 110 -5.80 -6.18 -9.65
N ARG A 111 -6.72 -6.85 -8.96
CA ARG A 111 -6.43 -7.66 -7.77
C ARG A 111 -6.59 -9.14 -8.07
N LEU A 112 -5.64 -9.91 -7.57
CA LEU A 112 -5.49 -11.33 -7.77
C LEU A 112 -5.59 -12.04 -6.41
N ASP A 113 -6.53 -12.98 -6.29
CA ASP A 113 -6.71 -13.77 -5.08
C ASP A 113 -5.72 -14.94 -5.04
N LYS A 114 -4.92 -14.99 -3.97
CA LYS A 114 -3.90 -16.03 -3.76
C LYS A 114 -4.50 -17.44 -3.73
N GLU A 115 -5.71 -17.59 -3.19
CA GLU A 115 -6.39 -18.88 -3.07
C GLU A 115 -6.86 -19.39 -4.44
N ILE A 116 -7.05 -18.51 -5.42
CA ILE A 116 -7.43 -18.88 -6.78
C ILE A 116 -6.18 -19.20 -7.61
N ILE A 117 -5.09 -18.48 -7.40
CA ILE A 117 -3.91 -18.52 -8.28
C ILE A 117 -2.91 -19.59 -7.84
N PHE A 118 -2.75 -19.80 -6.54
CA PHE A 118 -1.74 -20.70 -5.99
C PHE A 118 -2.31 -22.04 -5.49
N SER A 119 -3.63 -22.20 -5.41
CA SER A 119 -4.28 -23.45 -4.97
C SER A 119 -3.97 -24.66 -5.85
N GLY A 120 -3.62 -24.45 -7.12
CA GLY A 120 -3.27 -25.53 -8.05
C GLY A 120 -1.80 -25.98 -8.02
N LYS A 121 -0.89 -25.28 -7.32
CA LYS A 121 0.57 -25.48 -7.48
C LYS A 121 1.32 -26.02 -6.27
N GLY A 122 0.66 -26.38 -5.17
CA GLY A 122 1.33 -27.04 -4.04
C GLY A 122 2.51 -26.25 -3.44
N MET A 123 2.54 -24.93 -3.62
CA MET A 123 3.51 -24.07 -2.96
C MET A 123 3.15 -24.01 -1.47
N LYS A 124 3.82 -24.84 -0.66
CA LYS A 124 3.82 -24.67 0.78
C LYS A 124 4.47 -23.32 1.08
N SER A 125 3.81 -22.54 1.94
CA SER A 125 4.31 -21.29 2.51
C SER A 125 5.81 -21.40 2.80
N ALA A 126 6.62 -20.49 2.28
CA ALA A 126 8.06 -20.42 2.56
C ALA A 126 8.37 -19.88 3.97
N ALA A 127 7.38 -19.86 4.87
CA ALA A 127 7.52 -19.46 6.26
C ALA A 127 7.47 -20.70 7.17
N GLU A 128 8.48 -21.56 7.08
CA GLU A 128 8.91 -22.36 8.23
C GLU A 128 10.43 -22.17 8.37
N PRO A 129 10.90 -21.43 9.39
CA PRO A 129 12.32 -21.40 9.70
C PRO A 129 12.71 -22.76 10.31
N THR A 130 13.68 -23.44 9.71
CA THR A 130 14.46 -24.52 10.35
C THR A 130 15.34 -23.96 11.46
#